data_AF-A0A7J6RFR2-F1
#
_entry.id   AF-A0A7J6RFR2-F1
#
_cell.length_a   1.000
_cell.length_b   1.000
_cell.length_c   1.000
_cell.angle_alpha   90.00
_cell.angle_beta   90.00
_cell.angle_gamma   90.00
#
_symmetry.space_group_name_H-M   'P 1'
#
loop_
_entity.id
_entity.type
_entity.pdbx_description
1 polymer ?
#
loop_
_entity_poly.entity_id
_entity_poly.type
_entity_poly.pdbx_seq_one_letter_code
_entity_poly.pdbx_strand_id
1 'polypeptide(L)'
;MSADNDRQRQQQWGVSPPVSLSKPSAKDVAAAEVMKEVLADEAPEANDEERQLHRTVFELMSRLVSEWGREYAFSAGFEEADCHCQLMAIGSARLGLQDPSSDIDCVVVAGHK
;
A
#
# COMPACT_ATOMS: atom_id res chain seq x y z
N MET A 1 46.56 -11.37 -6.79
CA MET A 1 45.89 -10.08 -6.54
C MET A 1 44.42 -10.31 -6.79
N SER A 2 43.70 -10.67 -5.72
CA SER A 2 42.27 -10.96 -5.72
C SER A 2 41.46 -9.68 -5.52
N ALA A 3 40.37 -9.56 -6.26
CA ALA A 3 39.20 -8.73 -5.99
C ALA A 3 38.09 -9.25 -6.94
N ASP A 4 37.49 -10.43 -6.73
CA ASP A 4 36.43 -10.72 -5.76
C ASP A 4 36.06 -9.57 -4.81
N ASN A 5 35.21 -8.66 -5.32
CA ASN A 5 34.28 -7.73 -4.66
C ASN A 5 34.00 -6.63 -5.71
N ASP A 6 32.89 -6.55 -6.42
CA ASP A 6 31.52 -6.51 -5.92
C ASP A 6 30.56 -7.07 -6.99
N ARG A 7 30.08 -8.30 -6.80
CA ARG A 7 28.78 -8.68 -7.36
C ARG A 7 27.71 -7.96 -6.55
N GLN A 8 27.56 -6.65 -6.75
CA GLN A 8 26.29 -5.99 -6.48
C GLN A 8 25.26 -6.77 -7.29
N ARG A 9 24.51 -7.67 -6.64
CA ARG A 9 23.36 -8.32 -7.25
C ARG A 9 22.45 -7.19 -7.66
N GLN A 10 22.49 -6.78 -8.93
CA GLN A 10 21.51 -5.87 -9.47
C GLN A 10 20.16 -6.49 -9.14
N GLN A 11 19.37 -5.76 -8.37
CA GLN A 11 18.09 -6.27 -7.90
C GLN A 11 17.22 -6.47 -9.13
N GLN A 12 17.01 -7.73 -9.51
CA GLN A 12 16.19 -8.07 -10.65
C GLN A 12 14.73 -8.06 -10.23
N TRP A 13 13.98 -7.13 -10.84
CA TRP A 13 12.54 -7.04 -10.70
C TRP A 13 11.89 -7.71 -11.92
N GLY A 14 11.10 -8.76 -11.69
CA GLY A 14 10.50 -9.56 -12.76
C GLY A 14 11.28 -10.83 -13.13
N VAL A 15 10.76 -11.59 -14.09
CA VAL A 15 11.28 -12.93 -14.44
C VAL A 15 12.30 -12.94 -15.59
N SER A 16 12.62 -11.77 -16.17
CA SER A 16 13.57 -11.63 -17.28
C SER A 16 14.46 -10.39 -17.10
N PRO A 17 15.62 -10.30 -17.75
CA PRO A 17 16.49 -9.13 -17.66
C PRO A 17 15.78 -7.85 -18.15
N PRO A 18 16.16 -6.66 -17.64
CA PRO A 18 15.56 -5.40 -18.07
C PRO A 18 15.85 -5.13 -19.55
N VAL A 19 14.86 -4.58 -20.26
CA VAL A 19 15.00 -4.20 -21.68
C VAL A 19 16.00 -3.04 -21.84
N SER A 20 16.02 -2.10 -20.90
CA SER A 20 16.91 -0.95 -20.92
C SER A 20 17.25 -0.51 -19.48
N LEU A 21 18.49 -0.07 -19.30
CA LEU A 21 18.97 0.59 -18.07
C LEU A 21 19.25 2.09 -18.30
N SER A 22 18.85 2.62 -19.46
CA SER A 22 19.01 4.03 -19.78
C SER A 22 18.20 4.90 -18.81
N LYS A 23 18.84 5.94 -18.30
CA LYS A 23 18.19 6.95 -17.46
C LYS A 23 17.37 7.92 -18.33
N PRO A 24 16.34 8.57 -17.77
CA PRO A 24 15.59 9.59 -18.49
C PRO A 24 16.49 10.75 -18.93
N SER A 25 16.23 11.29 -20.11
CA SER A 25 16.85 12.52 -20.61
C SER A 25 16.18 13.75 -20.01
N ALA A 26 16.78 14.93 -20.20
CA ALA A 26 16.17 16.19 -19.80
C ALA A 26 14.80 16.43 -20.48
N LYS A 27 14.63 15.95 -21.73
CA LYS A 27 13.36 16.03 -22.45
C LYS A 27 12.28 15.14 -21.82
N ASP A 28 12.65 13.95 -21.36
CA ASP A 28 11.71 13.02 -20.71
C ASP A 28 11.24 13.58 -19.36
N VAL A 29 12.15 14.19 -18.59
CA VAL A 29 11.80 14.88 -17.34
C VAL A 29 10.84 16.03 -17.60
N ALA A 30 11.11 16.88 -18.59
CA ALA A 30 10.21 17.98 -18.94
C ALA A 30 8.82 17.48 -19.36
N ALA A 31 8.74 16.39 -20.13
CA ALA A 31 7.47 15.79 -20.51
C ALA A 31 6.71 15.19 -19.31
N ALA A 32 7.43 14.60 -18.34
CA ALA A 32 6.83 14.07 -17.12
C ALA A 32 6.21 15.18 -16.26
N GLU A 33 6.83 16.36 -16.17
CA GLU A 33 6.25 17.50 -15.45
C GLU A 33 4.96 18.00 -16.11
N VAL A 34 4.93 18.12 -17.44
CA VAL A 34 3.69 18.46 -18.17
C VAL A 34 2.59 17.43 -17.92
N MET A 35 2.93 16.13 -17.89
CA MET A 35 1.96 15.08 -17.57
C MET A 35 1.37 15.24 -16.16
N LYS A 36 2.19 15.62 -15.17
CA LYS A 36 1.69 15.86 -13.80
C LYS A 36 0.72 17.03 -13.75
N GLU A 37 1.00 18.11 -14.48
CA GLU A 37 0.09 19.26 -14.57
C GLU A 37 -1.27 18.84 -15.16
N VAL A 38 -1.26 18.09 -16.26
CA VAL A 38 -2.50 17.56 -16.86
C VAL A 38 -3.26 16.66 -15.89
N LEU A 39 -2.57 15.78 -15.16
CA LEU A 39 -3.22 14.90 -14.17
C LEU A 39 -3.81 15.67 -13.00
N ALA A 40 -3.17 16.75 -12.55
CA ALA A 40 -3.71 17.59 -11.48
C ALA A 40 -5.07 18.22 -11.86
N ASP A 41 -5.26 18.54 -13.15
CA ASP A 41 -6.50 19.11 -13.66
C ASP A 41 -7.57 18.04 -13.96
N GLU A 42 -7.19 16.94 -14.59
CA GLU A 42 -8.14 15.91 -15.10
C GLU A 42 -8.47 14.82 -14.07
N ALA A 43 -7.54 14.54 -13.14
CA ALA A 43 -7.66 13.49 -12.13
C ALA A 43 -7.07 13.98 -10.79
N PRO A 44 -7.70 15.00 -10.17
CA PRO A 44 -7.17 15.61 -8.97
C PRO A 44 -7.03 14.58 -7.85
N GLU A 45 -5.91 14.63 -7.14
CA GLU A 45 -5.70 13.83 -5.94
C GLU A 45 -6.72 14.20 -4.86
N ALA A 46 -7.08 13.24 -4.02
CA ALA A 46 -7.89 13.49 -2.83
C ALA A 46 -7.25 14.60 -1.97
N ASN A 47 -8.04 15.56 -1.51
CA ASN A 47 -7.54 16.66 -0.69
C ASN A 47 -7.15 16.19 0.74
N ASP A 48 -6.51 17.08 1.52
CA ASP A 48 -6.05 16.72 2.87
C ASP A 48 -7.17 16.27 3.82
N GLU A 49 -8.36 16.86 3.69
CA GLU A 49 -9.52 16.52 4.52
C GLU A 49 -10.05 15.13 4.17
N GLU A 50 -10.20 14.81 2.88
CA GLU A 50 -10.62 13.49 2.39
C GLU A 50 -9.62 12.40 2.80
N ARG A 51 -8.32 12.66 2.62
CA ARG A 51 -7.27 11.75 3.07
C ARG A 51 -7.31 11.55 4.59
N GLN A 52 -7.59 12.59 5.36
CA GLN A 52 -7.72 12.49 6.81
C GLN A 52 -8.96 11.71 7.22
N LEU A 53 -10.09 11.90 6.51
CA LEU A 53 -11.31 11.14 6.72
C LEU A 53 -11.08 9.65 6.47
N HIS A 54 -10.46 9.29 5.33
CA HIS A 54 -10.13 7.91 5.00
C HIS A 54 -9.25 7.25 6.05
N ARG A 55 -8.21 7.95 6.54
CA ARG A 55 -7.38 7.47 7.65
C ARG A 55 -8.19 7.24 8.92
N THR A 56 -9.04 8.19 9.29
CA THR A 56 -9.85 8.13 10.51
C THR A 56 -10.83 6.96 10.47
N VAL A 57 -11.50 6.75 9.33
CA VAL A 57 -12.42 5.63 9.13
C VAL A 57 -11.67 4.31 9.18
N PHE A 58 -10.52 4.20 8.50
CA PHE A 58 -9.71 2.98 8.53
C PHE A 58 -9.25 2.62 9.95
N GLU A 59 -8.79 3.61 10.73
CA GLU A 59 -8.40 3.43 12.14
C GLU A 59 -9.56 2.95 13.01
N LEU A 60 -10.76 3.54 12.83
CA LEU A 60 -11.96 3.11 13.54
C LEU A 60 -12.32 1.65 13.19
N MET A 61 -12.35 1.33 11.90
CA MET A 61 -12.64 -0.03 11.41
C MET A 61 -11.61 -1.03 11.92
N SER A 62 -10.32 -0.67 11.95
CA SER A 62 -9.27 -1.53 12.49
C SER A 62 -9.46 -1.83 13.98
N ARG A 63 -9.94 -0.86 14.78
CA ARG A 63 -10.27 -1.07 16.20
C ARG A 63 -11.44 -2.01 16.35
N LEU A 64 -12.52 -1.81 15.58
CA LEU A 64 -13.69 -2.69 15.60
C LEU A 64 -13.35 -4.13 15.22
N VAL A 65 -12.51 -4.33 14.20
CA VAL A 65 -12.03 -5.67 13.82
C VAL A 65 -11.20 -6.32 14.93
N SER A 66 -10.39 -5.53 15.64
CA SER A 66 -9.60 -6.03 16.76
C SER A 66 -10.50 -6.44 17.93
N GLU A 67 -11.49 -5.62 18.28
CA GLU A 67 -12.48 -5.90 19.32
C GLU A 67 -13.31 -7.14 18.98
N TRP A 68 -13.83 -7.22 17.75
CA TRP A 68 -14.51 -8.41 17.25
C TRP A 68 -13.66 -9.68 17.37
N GLY A 69 -12.36 -9.60 17.07
CA GLY A 69 -11.43 -10.72 17.25
C GLY A 69 -11.31 -11.20 18.69
N ARG A 70 -11.30 -10.27 19.66
CA ARG A 70 -11.27 -10.60 21.10
C ARG A 70 -12.56 -11.26 21.56
N GLU A 71 -13.71 -10.71 21.13
CA GLU A 71 -15.02 -11.28 21.46
C GLU A 71 -15.17 -12.69 20.88
N TYR A 72 -14.69 -12.90 19.65
CA TYR A 72 -14.64 -14.21 19.04
C TYR A 72 -13.79 -15.19 19.86
N ALA A 73 -12.56 -14.79 20.24
CA ALA A 73 -11.65 -15.61 21.05
C ALA A 73 -12.34 -16.09 22.34
N PHE A 74 -12.95 -15.15 23.07
CA PHE A 74 -13.69 -15.45 24.29
C PHE A 74 -14.85 -16.44 24.04
N SER A 75 -15.65 -16.22 22.99
CA SER A 75 -16.80 -17.08 22.68
C SER A 75 -16.39 -18.49 22.23
N ALA A 76 -15.23 -18.64 21.61
CA ALA A 76 -14.69 -19.90 21.13
C ALA A 76 -13.83 -20.65 22.18
N GLY A 77 -13.59 -20.04 23.35
CA GLY A 77 -12.77 -20.61 24.42
C GLY A 77 -11.26 -20.55 24.14
N PHE A 78 -10.83 -19.65 23.25
CA PHE A 78 -9.42 -19.37 23.01
C PHE A 78 -8.93 -18.26 23.96
N GLU A 79 -7.65 -18.33 24.33
CA GLU A 79 -6.97 -17.20 24.97
C GLU A 79 -6.85 -16.05 23.96
N GLU A 80 -7.09 -14.82 24.40
CA GLU A 80 -7.02 -13.64 23.53
C GLU A 80 -5.66 -13.51 22.84
N ALA A 81 -4.57 -13.89 23.54
CA ALA A 81 -3.21 -13.85 23.03
C ALA A 81 -2.94 -14.84 21.88
N ASP A 82 -3.79 -15.85 21.72
CA ASP A 82 -3.69 -16.84 20.65
C ASP A 82 -4.54 -16.49 19.43
N CYS A 83 -5.40 -15.46 19.52
CA CYS A 83 -6.20 -14.96 18.41
C CYS A 83 -5.59 -13.70 17.80
N HIS A 84 -5.48 -13.69 16.47
CA HIS A 84 -5.02 -12.53 15.70
C HIS A 84 -6.12 -12.12 14.71
N CYS A 85 -6.60 -10.89 14.81
CA CYS A 85 -7.52 -10.30 13.84
C CYS A 85 -7.00 -8.93 13.41
N GLN A 86 -6.82 -8.74 12.10
CA GLN A 86 -6.22 -7.53 11.55
C GLN A 86 -6.94 -7.09 10.28
N LEU A 87 -7.25 -5.80 10.19
CA LEU A 87 -7.72 -5.15 8.97
C LEU A 87 -6.52 -4.69 8.14
N MET A 88 -6.52 -4.98 6.85
CA MET A 88 -5.48 -4.55 5.92
C MET A 88 -6.13 -3.88 4.70
N ALA A 89 -5.65 -2.69 4.34
CA ALA A 89 -6.01 -2.07 3.07
C ALA A 89 -5.32 -2.80 1.91
N ILE A 90 -6.06 -2.97 0.82
CA ILE A 90 -5.60 -3.50 -0.47
C ILE A 90 -5.99 -2.50 -1.58
N GLY A 91 -5.71 -2.84 -2.84
CA GLY A 91 -6.14 -2.03 -3.97
C GLY A 91 -5.50 -0.63 -4.03
N SER A 92 -6.21 0.31 -4.66
CA SER A 92 -5.75 1.69 -4.91
C SER A 92 -5.41 2.43 -3.62
N ALA A 93 -6.16 2.18 -2.54
CA ALA A 93 -5.90 2.70 -1.19
C ALA A 93 -4.53 2.32 -0.66
N ARG A 94 -4.14 1.06 -0.85
CA ARG A 94 -2.81 0.60 -0.43
C ARG A 94 -1.69 1.14 -1.32
N LEU A 95 -1.98 1.39 -2.60
CA LEU A 95 -1.02 1.87 -3.58
C LEU A 95 -0.84 3.40 -3.58
N GLY A 96 -1.72 4.14 -2.91
CA GLY A 96 -1.70 5.60 -2.89
C GLY A 96 -2.19 6.23 -4.19
N LEU A 97 -3.03 5.53 -4.94
CA LEU A 97 -3.58 5.96 -6.23
C LEU A 97 -5.09 6.23 -6.13
N GLN A 98 -5.52 6.83 -5.02
CA GLN A 98 -6.94 7.11 -4.77
C GLN A 98 -7.31 8.49 -5.28
N ASP A 99 -8.41 8.54 -6.02
CA ASP A 99 -9.18 9.76 -6.25
C ASP A 99 -10.22 9.95 -5.11
N PRO A 100 -10.87 11.12 -5.00
CA PRO A 100 -11.90 11.38 -3.99
C PRO A 100 -13.07 10.39 -3.97
N SER A 101 -13.37 9.75 -5.10
CA SER A 101 -14.47 8.79 -5.24
C SER A 101 -14.07 7.34 -5.00
N SER A 102 -12.78 7.09 -4.76
CA SER A 102 -12.23 5.75 -4.59
C SER A 102 -12.63 5.16 -3.24
N ASP A 103 -13.17 3.95 -3.28
CA ASP A 103 -13.40 3.15 -2.08
C ASP A 103 -12.09 2.74 -1.38
N ILE A 104 -12.21 2.27 -0.14
CA ILE A 104 -11.10 1.65 0.61
C ILE A 104 -11.32 0.15 0.65
N ASP A 105 -10.78 -0.56 -0.33
CA ASP A 105 -10.80 -2.02 -0.33
C ASP A 105 -9.99 -2.56 0.87
N CYS A 106 -10.64 -3.40 1.68
CA CYS A 106 -10.02 -3.98 2.86
C CYS A 106 -10.21 -5.49 2.90
N VAL A 107 -9.22 -6.18 3.49
CA VAL A 107 -9.32 -7.59 3.88
C VAL A 107 -9.13 -7.71 5.39
N VAL A 108 -9.96 -8.54 6.03
CA VAL A 108 -9.76 -8.94 7.42
C VAL A 108 -9.03 -10.28 7.43
N VAL A 109 -7.86 -10.31 8.07
CA VAL A 109 -7.10 -11.53 8.32
C VAL A 109 -7.36 -11.95 9.75
N ALA A 110 -8.01 -13.09 9.93
CA ALA A 110 -8.33 -13.66 11.24
C ALA A 110 -7.77 -15.08 11.36
N GLY A 111 -7.19 -15.41 12.51
CA GLY A 111 -6.67 -16.74 12.81
C GLY A 111 -6.42 -16.95 14.30
N HIS A 112 -6.30 -18.21 14.69
CA HIS A 112 -5.82 -18.61 16.01
C HIS A 112 -4.65 -19.58 15.86
N LYS A 113 -3.78 -19.65 16.86
CA LYS A 113 -2.67 -20.62 16.91
C LYS A 113 -3.12 -22.03 17.30
#